data_AF-A0A6J8ER98-F1
#
_entry.id   AF-A0A6J8ER98-F1
#
_cell.length_a   1.000
_cell.length_b   1.000
_cell.length_c   1.000
_cell.angle_alpha   90.00
_cell.angle_beta   90.00
_cell.angle_gamma   90.00
#
_symmetry.space_group_name_H-M   'P 1'
#
loop_
_entity.id
_entity.type
_entity.pdbx_description
1 polymer ?
#
loop_
_entity_poly.entity_id
_entity_poly.type
_entity_poly.pdbx_seq_one_letter_code
_entity_poly.pdbx_strand_id
1 'polypeptide(L)'
;MSEDLNLIFKSNASTKLVMSCRSHIFQNRHFKVVKLLSRSNCNIISTDISLTYEERQHIAKLYLTNDETRDIEEIIKFTKFDSFPLLCEYYSKNKSKDINTFFSRPVEIIKKDLECMMNDLDQTNYAVLALLVIYNYNISEDMLQKRTEIKNVIKEIHEECDPPIDITVKALKNRLENLTNSYLKKEESIYSIFHDKIFSILVSFYGEHMFDLILKLSHTDIIRDHYQFNSLNETEDDCIIKVPVESEKCYFERLYDDIKRGFILNVFRNRQLQFKSYQGSFIKFLEEKTDIYRHIKSLSNTVNSPLLTLADQGYADVIKMLLKLGLNINVRDESGRTPLWLSCMKGNEAVVNVMLRNDCGANICDNENSSPLYIAAC
;
A
#
# COMPACT_ATOMS: atom_id res chain seq x y z
N MET A 1 8.48 -14.29 12.37
CA MET A 1 9.52 -13.53 13.09
C MET A 1 9.86 -12.30 12.27
N SER A 2 9.20 -11.17 12.52
CA SER A 2 9.60 -9.88 11.96
C SER A 2 10.74 -9.35 12.83
N GLU A 3 11.95 -9.28 12.28
CA GLU A 3 13.05 -8.59 12.93
C GLU A 3 12.77 -7.09 12.82
N ASP A 4 12.29 -6.51 13.92
CA ASP A 4 12.11 -5.06 14.05
C ASP A 4 13.49 -4.38 14.01
N LEU A 5 13.71 -3.60 12.96
CA LEU A 5 14.87 -2.75 12.76
C LEU A 5 14.81 -1.55 13.71
N ASN A 6 15.63 -1.56 14.77
CA ASN A 6 15.88 -0.34 15.54
C ASN A 6 17.04 0.43 14.89
N LEU A 7 16.88 1.75 14.72
CA LEU A 7 17.90 2.65 14.16
C LEU A 7 18.03 3.86 15.10
N ILE A 8 19.24 4.13 15.60
CA ILE A 8 19.54 5.37 16.36
C ILE A 8 20.78 6.02 15.73
N PHE A 9 20.64 7.29 15.37
CA PHE A 9 21.67 8.09 14.71
C PHE A 9 22.30 9.06 15.71
N LYS A 10 23.63 9.13 15.74
CA LYS A 10 24.35 10.20 16.42
C LYS A 10 25.12 10.97 15.37
N SER A 11 24.59 12.12 14.98
CA SER A 11 25.30 13.05 14.11
C SER A 11 25.91 14.19 14.91
N ASN A 12 27.16 14.53 14.60
CA ASN A 12 27.84 15.71 15.15
C ASN A 12 27.61 16.96 14.29
N ALA A 13 26.72 16.90 13.29
CA ALA A 13 26.26 18.05 12.50
C ALA A 13 24.80 17.81 12.05
N SER A 14 24.04 18.85 11.70
CA SER A 14 22.67 18.74 11.18
C SER A 14 22.61 17.86 9.93
N THR A 15 22.37 16.56 10.09
CA THR A 15 22.28 15.60 8.99
C THR A 15 20.86 15.10 8.93
N LYS A 16 20.13 15.47 7.88
CA LYS A 16 18.83 14.88 7.59
C LYS A 16 19.05 13.51 6.96
N LEU A 17 18.33 12.51 7.46
CA LEU A 17 18.42 11.15 6.96
C LEU A 17 17.26 10.93 5.97
N VAL A 18 17.58 10.84 4.68
CA VAL A 18 16.59 10.49 3.65
C VAL A 18 16.54 8.97 3.55
N MET A 19 15.52 8.35 4.14
CA MET A 19 15.23 6.94 3.92
C MET A 19 14.33 6.82 2.69
N SER A 20 14.88 6.34 1.58
CA SER A 20 14.04 5.84 0.48
C SER A 20 13.49 4.46 0.85
N CYS A 21 12.28 4.15 0.40
CA CYS A 21 11.44 2.97 0.71
C CYS A 21 12.07 1.61 0.35
N ARG A 22 13.29 1.31 0.80
CA ARG A 22 14.01 0.07 0.51
C ARG A 22 14.05 -0.82 1.74
N SER A 23 13.85 -2.10 1.52
CA SER A 23 13.90 -3.18 2.51
C SER A 23 15.32 -3.54 2.98
N HIS A 24 16.36 -2.87 2.48
CA HIS A 24 17.77 -3.21 2.74
C HIS A 24 18.58 -1.95 3.06
N ILE A 25 19.37 -2.02 4.14
CA ILE A 25 20.29 -0.96 4.59
C ILE A 25 21.67 -1.25 4.02
N PHE A 26 22.25 -0.30 3.29
CA PHE A 26 23.63 -0.39 2.82
C PHE A 26 24.61 -0.23 3.98
N GLN A 27 25.39 -1.27 4.29
CA GLN A 27 26.48 -1.21 5.26
C GLN A 27 27.72 -0.58 4.61
N ASN A 28 27.98 0.70 4.91
CA ASN A 28 29.22 1.35 4.54
C ASN A 28 30.28 1.15 5.64
N ARG A 29 31.52 0.78 5.24
CA ARG A 29 32.66 0.47 6.13
C ARG A 29 33.08 1.65 7.04
N HIS A 30 32.54 2.84 6.82
CA HIS A 30 32.73 4.01 7.68
C HIS A 30 31.81 4.05 8.92
N PHE A 31 30.74 3.24 8.99
CA PHE A 31 29.84 3.18 10.16
C PHE A 31 30.28 2.05 11.11
N LYS A 32 30.96 2.41 12.20
CA LYS A 32 31.71 1.44 13.02
C LYS A 32 31.02 0.84 14.24
N VAL A 33 29.85 1.29 14.70
CA VAL A 33 29.26 0.73 15.94
C VAL A 33 27.74 0.82 15.94
N VAL A 34 27.04 -0.32 16.12
CA VAL A 34 25.57 -0.39 16.24
C VAL A 34 25.20 -1.20 17.49
N LYS A 35 24.33 -0.66 18.36
CA LYS A 35 23.73 -1.32 19.54
C LYS A 35 22.35 -0.70 19.81
N LEU A 36 21.32 -1.51 20.09
CA LEU A 36 19.89 -1.12 20.07
C LEU A 36 19.21 -1.27 21.43
N LEU A 37 18.41 -0.28 21.86
CA LEU A 37 17.61 -0.31 23.10
C LEU A 37 16.23 0.34 22.88
N SER A 38 15.17 -0.45 23.10
CA SER A 38 13.72 -0.12 23.23
C SER A 38 12.88 0.20 21.97
N ARG A 39 11.57 -0.17 22.06
CA ARG A 39 10.61 -0.48 20.98
C ARG A 39 9.57 0.64 20.74
N SER A 40 9.38 1.05 19.48
CA SER A 40 8.11 1.59 18.95
C SER A 40 8.18 1.71 17.43
N ASN A 41 7.09 1.40 16.73
CA ASN A 41 6.96 1.57 15.28
C ASN A 41 7.18 3.05 14.89
N CYS A 42 8.26 3.32 14.17
CA CYS A 42 8.57 4.66 13.66
C CYS A 42 7.64 5.00 12.47
N ASN A 43 6.46 5.54 12.74
CA ASN A 43 5.77 6.40 11.76
C ASN A 43 6.39 7.79 11.85
N ILE A 44 7.34 8.08 10.96
CA ILE A 44 7.92 9.42 10.90
C ILE A 44 7.29 10.18 9.75
N ILE A 45 6.14 10.81 10.03
CA ILE A 45 5.71 11.98 9.27
C ILE A 45 5.92 13.16 10.21
N SER A 46 7.12 13.73 10.17
CA SER A 46 7.44 15.00 10.83
C SER A 46 7.86 15.98 9.75
N THR A 47 7.34 17.21 9.84
CA THR A 47 7.74 18.35 8.98
C THR A 47 9.25 18.62 9.04
N ASP A 48 9.94 18.12 10.06
CA ASP A 48 11.37 18.32 10.28
C ASP A 48 12.24 17.47 9.32
N ILE A 49 11.68 16.40 8.74
CA ILE A 49 12.37 15.51 7.78
C ILE A 49 12.08 15.91 6.32
N SER A 50 11.11 16.79 6.09
CA SER A 50 10.85 17.31 4.74
C SER A 50 12.09 17.99 4.15
N LEU A 51 12.28 17.86 2.84
CA LEU A 51 13.41 18.49 2.14
C LEU A 51 13.38 20.00 2.39
N THR A 52 14.50 20.55 2.88
CA THR A 52 14.63 22.01 3.02
C THR A 52 14.57 22.67 1.64
N TYR A 53 14.36 23.97 1.66
CA TYR A 53 14.43 24.78 0.46
C TYR A 53 15.79 24.62 -0.25
N GLU A 54 16.90 24.65 0.49
CA GLU A 54 18.25 24.49 -0.09
C GLU A 54 18.46 23.09 -0.69
N GLU A 55 17.97 22.05 -0.03
CA GLU A 55 18.03 20.67 -0.53
C GLU A 55 17.23 20.51 -1.83
N ARG A 56 16.02 21.09 -1.89
CA ARG A 56 15.22 21.12 -3.12
C ARG A 56 15.92 21.90 -4.23
N GLN A 57 16.52 23.06 -3.94
CA GLN A 57 17.30 23.80 -4.93
C GLN A 57 18.46 22.97 -5.48
N HIS A 58 19.18 22.25 -4.62
CA HIS A 58 20.30 21.41 -5.04
C HIS A 58 19.83 20.28 -5.97
N ILE A 59 18.72 19.63 -5.62
CA ILE A 59 18.12 18.56 -6.43
C ILE A 59 17.62 19.11 -7.76
N ALA A 60 16.95 20.27 -7.77
CA ALA A 60 16.52 20.93 -9.00
C ALA A 60 17.70 21.17 -9.96
N LYS A 61 18.85 21.64 -9.44
CA LYS A 61 20.07 21.85 -10.25
C LYS A 61 20.68 20.56 -10.82
N LEU A 62 20.41 19.39 -10.23
CA LEU A 62 20.91 18.11 -10.73
C LEU A 62 20.12 17.61 -11.94
N TYR A 63 18.82 17.91 -12.01
CA TYR A 63 17.90 17.33 -12.99
C TYR A 63 17.36 18.35 -14.02
N LEU A 64 17.32 19.64 -13.68
CA LEU A 64 16.77 20.72 -14.51
C LEU A 64 17.88 21.56 -15.13
N THR A 65 17.60 22.15 -16.30
CA THR A 65 18.56 23.02 -17.00
C THR A 65 18.64 24.42 -16.39
N ASN A 66 19.72 25.16 -16.67
CA ASN A 66 19.94 26.50 -16.13
C ASN A 66 18.80 27.50 -16.44
N ASP A 67 18.11 27.37 -17.57
CA ASP A 67 16.97 28.23 -17.91
C ASP A 67 15.70 27.85 -17.13
N GLU A 68 15.49 26.54 -16.92
CA GLU A 68 14.41 25.99 -16.09
C GLU A 68 14.63 26.26 -14.59
N THR A 69 15.87 26.48 -14.17
CA THR A 69 16.19 26.79 -12.77
C THR A 69 15.83 28.22 -12.34
N ARG A 70 15.50 29.11 -13.28
CA ARG A 70 15.22 30.53 -12.98
C ARG A 70 13.94 30.72 -12.15
N ASP A 71 12.99 29.79 -12.26
CA ASP A 71 11.71 29.81 -11.53
C ASP A 71 11.67 28.78 -10.38
N ILE A 72 12.83 28.30 -9.89
CA ILE A 72 12.89 27.29 -8.81
C ILE A 72 12.13 27.73 -7.55
N GLU A 73 12.11 29.02 -7.23
CA GLU A 73 11.35 29.55 -6.09
C GLU A 73 9.85 29.29 -6.24
N GLU A 74 9.30 29.48 -7.44
CA GLU A 74 7.91 29.20 -7.74
C GLU A 74 7.65 27.69 -7.77
N ILE A 75 8.52 26.92 -8.44
CA ILE A 75 8.42 25.45 -8.53
C ILE A 75 8.45 24.80 -7.12
N ILE A 76 9.34 25.23 -6.23
CA ILE A 76 9.43 24.73 -4.85
C ILE A 76 8.18 25.11 -4.05
N LYS A 77 7.64 26.31 -4.27
CA LYS A 77 6.43 26.80 -3.60
C LYS A 77 5.17 26.02 -4.02
N PHE A 78 5.09 25.60 -5.27
CA PHE A 78 3.94 24.84 -5.81
C PHE A 78 4.02 23.34 -5.51
N THR A 79 5.22 22.80 -5.32
CA THR A 79 5.42 21.38 -4.96
C THR A 79 5.10 21.11 -3.50
N LYS A 80 3.81 20.91 -3.24
CA LYS A 80 3.26 20.50 -1.94
C LYS A 80 3.69 19.08 -1.49
N PHE A 81 4.38 18.32 -2.34
CA PHE A 81 4.62 16.89 -2.13
C PHE A 81 6.04 16.57 -1.67
N ASP A 82 6.17 15.51 -0.86
CA ASP A 82 7.44 14.88 -0.50
C ASP A 82 8.12 14.15 -1.68
N SER A 83 7.50 14.16 -2.86
CA SER A 83 8.01 13.57 -4.10
C SER A 83 8.76 14.56 -5.01
N PHE A 84 9.26 15.68 -4.47
CA PHE A 84 9.99 16.69 -5.25
C PHE A 84 11.14 16.10 -6.11
N PRO A 85 12.04 15.25 -5.59
CA PRO A 85 13.15 14.71 -6.37
C PRO A 85 12.68 13.84 -7.53
N LEU A 86 11.62 13.05 -7.29
CA LEU A 86 10.99 12.20 -8.28
C LEU A 86 10.38 13.01 -9.43
N LEU A 87 9.69 14.10 -9.11
CA LEU A 87 9.08 14.97 -10.10
C LEU A 87 10.14 15.64 -10.97
N CYS A 88 11.26 16.08 -10.38
CA CYS A 88 12.42 16.59 -11.12
C CYS A 88 13.01 15.54 -12.07
N GLU A 89 13.22 14.32 -11.59
CA GLU A 89 13.74 13.23 -12.42
C GLU A 89 12.77 12.88 -13.55
N TYR A 90 11.47 12.77 -13.26
CA TYR A 90 10.44 12.46 -14.25
C TYR A 90 10.36 13.55 -15.33
N TYR A 91 10.33 14.83 -14.92
CA TYR A 91 10.30 15.96 -15.85
C TYR A 91 11.56 16.00 -16.73
N SER A 92 12.75 15.76 -16.15
CA SER A 92 14.03 15.78 -16.89
C SER A 92 14.09 14.77 -18.05
N LYS A 93 13.34 13.67 -17.93
CA LYS A 93 13.24 12.60 -18.92
C LYS A 93 12.12 12.85 -19.95
N ASN A 94 11.06 13.54 -19.55
CA ASN A 94 9.87 13.81 -20.35
C ASN A 94 9.71 15.30 -20.64
N LYS A 95 10.77 15.96 -21.15
CA LYS A 95 10.92 17.42 -21.38
C LYS A 95 9.88 18.07 -22.33
N SER A 96 8.75 17.43 -22.58
CA SER A 96 7.72 17.85 -23.54
C SER A 96 6.78 18.93 -23.01
N LYS A 97 6.85 19.31 -21.72
CA LYS A 97 5.85 20.16 -21.06
C LYS A 97 6.46 21.37 -20.38
N ASP A 98 5.66 22.42 -20.22
CA ASP A 98 6.03 23.60 -19.44
C ASP A 98 6.25 23.23 -17.97
N ILE A 99 7.39 23.66 -17.42
CA ILE A 99 7.86 23.28 -16.09
C ILE A 99 6.92 23.77 -14.98
N ASN A 100 6.46 25.02 -15.06
CA ASN A 100 5.61 25.63 -14.05
C ASN A 100 4.25 24.94 -14.00
N THR A 101 3.72 24.61 -15.19
CA THR A 101 2.48 23.83 -15.32
C THR A 101 2.66 22.42 -14.74
N PHE A 102 3.75 21.72 -15.06
CA PHE A 102 4.07 20.38 -14.53
C PHE A 102 4.08 20.33 -13.01
N PHE A 103 4.89 21.18 -12.38
CA PHE A 103 5.06 21.15 -10.93
C PHE A 103 3.87 21.70 -10.14
N SER A 104 2.99 22.48 -10.78
CA SER A 104 1.74 22.94 -10.17
C SER A 104 0.68 21.84 -10.06
N ARG A 105 0.61 20.94 -11.05
CA ARG A 105 -0.41 19.87 -11.12
C ARG A 105 0.16 18.56 -11.67
N PRO A 106 1.13 17.94 -10.98
CA PRO A 106 1.88 16.80 -11.52
C PRO A 106 0.99 15.58 -11.80
N VAL A 107 0.00 15.32 -10.94
CA VAL A 107 -0.92 14.17 -11.09
C VAL A 107 -1.76 14.29 -12.36
N GLU A 108 -2.44 15.43 -12.56
CA GLU A 108 -3.25 15.69 -13.77
C GLU A 108 -2.41 15.54 -15.05
N ILE A 109 -1.15 15.98 -15.00
CA ILE A 109 -0.29 16.01 -16.17
C ILE A 109 0.25 14.63 -16.52
N ILE A 110 0.63 13.83 -15.51
CA ILE A 110 1.02 12.43 -15.71
C ILE A 110 -0.19 11.62 -16.19
N LYS A 111 -1.40 11.84 -15.65
CA LYS A 111 -2.62 11.20 -16.15
C LYS A 111 -2.87 11.52 -17.62
N LYS A 112 -2.73 12.78 -18.03
CA LYS A 112 -2.82 13.16 -19.45
C LYS A 112 -1.79 12.46 -20.35
N ASP A 113 -0.57 12.24 -19.88
CA ASP A 113 0.41 11.45 -20.65
C ASP A 113 -0.04 10.01 -20.83
N LEU A 114 -0.64 9.41 -19.79
CA LEU A 114 -1.19 8.06 -19.86
C LEU A 114 -2.43 8.00 -20.78
N GLU A 115 -3.27 9.03 -20.79
CA GLU A 115 -4.38 9.16 -21.75
C GLU A 115 -3.88 9.22 -23.20
N CYS A 116 -2.78 9.93 -23.46
CA CYS A 116 -2.14 9.92 -24.78
C CYS A 116 -1.64 8.52 -25.13
N MET A 117 -0.93 7.83 -24.23
CA MET A 117 -0.47 6.45 -24.45
C MET A 117 -1.60 5.46 -24.73
N MET A 118 -2.76 5.67 -24.10
CA MET A 118 -3.98 4.88 -24.32
C MET A 118 -4.58 5.11 -25.72
N ASN A 119 -4.59 6.36 -26.19
CA ASN A 119 -5.24 6.76 -27.44
C ASN A 119 -4.32 6.70 -28.69
N ASP A 120 -3.00 6.67 -28.49
CA ASP A 120 -2.00 6.62 -29.56
C ASP A 120 -1.63 5.17 -29.97
N LEU A 121 -0.68 5.02 -30.91
CA LEU A 121 -0.14 3.73 -31.39
C LEU A 121 0.64 2.90 -30.34
N ASP A 122 0.71 3.35 -29.08
CA ASP A 122 1.52 2.73 -28.02
C ASP A 122 0.68 2.02 -26.93
N GLN A 123 -0.49 1.52 -27.31
CA GLN A 123 -1.39 0.76 -26.44
C GLN A 123 -0.70 -0.45 -25.77
N THR A 124 0.38 -0.98 -26.37
CA THR A 124 1.20 -2.02 -25.73
C THR A 124 1.85 -1.55 -24.43
N ASN A 125 2.36 -0.32 -24.36
CA ASN A 125 2.92 0.22 -23.12
C ASN A 125 1.83 0.45 -22.07
N TYR A 126 0.65 0.92 -22.51
CA TYR A 126 -0.53 1.03 -21.65
C TYR A 126 -0.93 -0.32 -21.03
N ALA A 127 -1.00 -1.39 -21.81
CA ALA A 127 -1.33 -2.71 -21.28
C ALA A 127 -0.25 -3.28 -20.33
N VAL A 128 1.04 -2.99 -20.58
CA VAL A 128 2.15 -3.40 -19.70
C VAL A 128 2.08 -2.69 -18.35
N LEU A 129 1.75 -1.39 -18.34
CA LEU A 129 1.57 -0.64 -17.10
C LEU A 129 0.32 -1.10 -16.33
N ALA A 130 -0.78 -1.46 -17.01
CA ALA A 130 -1.94 -2.09 -16.39
C ALA A 130 -1.58 -3.40 -15.69
N LEU A 131 -0.73 -4.22 -16.34
CA LEU A 131 -0.24 -5.48 -15.78
C LEU A 131 0.56 -5.25 -14.48
N LEU A 132 1.44 -4.23 -14.46
CA LEU A 132 2.21 -3.88 -13.26
C LEU A 132 1.33 -3.37 -12.12
N VAL A 133 0.22 -2.69 -12.44
CA VAL A 133 -0.80 -2.33 -11.46
C VAL A 133 -1.45 -3.59 -10.89
N ILE A 134 -1.94 -4.50 -11.75
CA ILE A 134 -2.61 -5.74 -11.30
C ILE A 134 -1.70 -6.58 -10.40
N TYR A 135 -0.43 -6.74 -10.76
CA TYR A 135 0.56 -7.51 -9.99
C TYR A 135 1.19 -6.76 -8.82
N ASN A 136 0.68 -5.57 -8.48
CA ASN A 136 1.11 -4.78 -7.33
C ASN A 136 2.62 -4.46 -7.37
N TYR A 137 2.97 -3.52 -8.24
CA TYR A 137 4.25 -2.82 -8.30
C TYR A 137 5.37 -3.52 -9.07
N ASN A 138 5.43 -4.86 -9.12
CA ASN A 138 6.52 -5.55 -9.79
C ASN A 138 6.13 -6.80 -10.60
N ILE A 139 6.95 -7.12 -11.59
CA ILE A 139 6.86 -8.34 -12.40
C ILE A 139 8.29 -8.91 -12.53
N SER A 140 8.48 -10.17 -12.15
CA SER A 140 9.76 -10.87 -12.34
C SER A 140 9.82 -11.60 -13.67
N GLU A 141 11.03 -11.81 -14.21
CA GLU A 141 11.22 -12.61 -15.43
C GLU A 141 10.73 -14.05 -15.28
N ASP A 142 10.76 -14.63 -14.07
CA ASP A 142 10.22 -15.97 -13.80
C ASP A 142 8.69 -16.00 -13.90
N MET A 143 8.01 -14.92 -13.49
CA MET A 143 6.57 -14.79 -13.65
C MET A 143 6.22 -14.79 -15.14
N LEU A 144 7.02 -14.10 -15.98
CA LEU A 144 6.86 -14.11 -17.44
C LEU A 144 6.99 -15.52 -18.06
N GLN A 145 7.73 -16.43 -17.40
CA GLN A 145 7.87 -17.82 -17.84
C GLN A 145 6.68 -18.70 -17.45
N LYS A 146 5.91 -18.35 -16.40
CA LYS A 146 4.66 -19.03 -16.01
C LYS A 146 3.52 -18.64 -16.96
N ARG A 147 3.52 -19.26 -18.14
CA ARG A 147 2.76 -18.81 -19.32
C ARG A 147 1.23 -18.80 -19.17
N THR A 148 0.60 -19.49 -18.23
CA THR A 148 -0.87 -19.63 -18.22
C THR A 148 -1.59 -18.49 -17.52
N GLU A 149 -1.13 -18.08 -16.34
CA GLU A 149 -1.80 -17.05 -15.53
C GLU A 149 -1.68 -15.67 -16.16
N ILE A 150 -0.46 -15.27 -16.54
CA ILE A 150 -0.22 -13.98 -17.20
C ILE A 150 -0.98 -13.87 -18.52
N LYS A 151 -1.10 -14.96 -19.29
CA LYS A 151 -1.88 -14.95 -20.53
C LYS A 151 -3.36 -14.67 -20.31
N ASN A 152 -3.94 -15.19 -19.24
CA ASN A 152 -5.34 -14.92 -18.91
C ASN A 152 -5.52 -13.45 -18.54
N VAL A 153 -4.64 -12.89 -17.71
CA VAL A 153 -4.68 -11.46 -17.34
C VAL A 153 -4.47 -10.57 -18.57
N ILE A 154 -3.50 -10.88 -19.42
CA ILE A 154 -3.29 -10.16 -20.69
C ILE A 154 -4.55 -10.23 -21.57
N LYS A 155 -5.22 -11.38 -21.63
CA LYS A 155 -6.46 -11.54 -22.39
C LYS A 155 -7.57 -10.66 -21.83
N GLU A 156 -7.73 -10.57 -20.51
CA GLU A 156 -8.71 -9.68 -19.90
C GLU A 156 -8.36 -8.20 -20.17
N ILE A 157 -7.08 -7.80 -20.10
CA ILE A 157 -6.64 -6.44 -20.49
C ILE A 157 -6.92 -6.18 -21.98
N HIS A 158 -6.71 -7.17 -22.84
CA HIS A 158 -6.93 -7.10 -24.28
C HIS A 158 -8.40 -6.84 -24.63
N GLU A 159 -9.33 -7.44 -23.88
CA GLU A 159 -10.77 -7.25 -24.06
C GLU A 159 -11.22 -5.83 -23.65
N GLU A 160 -10.49 -5.16 -22.76
CA GLU A 160 -10.74 -3.78 -22.33
C GLU A 160 -10.07 -2.71 -23.23
N CYS A 161 -9.14 -3.10 -24.11
CA CYS A 161 -8.46 -2.19 -25.04
C CYS A 161 -9.17 -2.16 -26.40
N ASP A 162 -9.37 -0.96 -26.96
CA ASP A 162 -9.88 -0.78 -28.32
C ASP A 162 -8.85 -0.01 -29.18
N PRO A 163 -8.25 -0.61 -30.24
CA PRO A 163 -8.42 -1.99 -30.68
C PRO A 163 -7.72 -3.02 -29.77
N PRO A 164 -8.09 -4.30 -29.88
CA PRO A 164 -7.48 -5.35 -29.07
C PRO A 164 -5.99 -5.57 -29.39
N ILE A 165 -5.13 -5.58 -28.36
CA ILE A 165 -3.65 -5.66 -28.49
C ILE A 165 -3.12 -7.11 -28.31
N ASP A 166 -2.55 -7.74 -29.34
CA ASP A 166 -1.89 -9.05 -29.16
C ASP A 166 -0.51 -8.90 -28.49
N ILE A 167 -0.43 -9.19 -27.19
CA ILE A 167 0.81 -9.08 -26.41
C ILE A 167 1.39 -10.48 -26.19
N THR A 168 2.35 -10.85 -27.04
CA THR A 168 3.19 -12.02 -26.79
C THR A 168 4.13 -11.80 -25.60
N VAL A 169 4.49 -12.85 -24.86
CA VAL A 169 5.44 -12.77 -23.74
C VAL A 169 6.79 -12.14 -24.17
N LYS A 170 7.23 -12.40 -25.40
CA LYS A 170 8.47 -11.80 -25.95
C LYS A 170 8.31 -10.29 -26.18
N ALA A 171 7.18 -9.86 -26.73
CA ALA A 171 6.86 -8.44 -26.88
C ALA A 171 6.78 -7.75 -25.52
N LEU A 172 6.20 -8.41 -24.51
CA LEU A 172 6.08 -7.90 -23.15
C LEU A 172 7.45 -7.62 -22.51
N LYS A 173 8.39 -8.57 -22.59
CA LYS A 173 9.76 -8.35 -22.08
C LYS A 173 10.44 -7.16 -22.76
N ASN A 174 10.36 -7.07 -24.09
CA ASN A 174 10.94 -5.93 -24.82
C ASN A 174 10.34 -4.59 -24.38
N ARG A 175 9.05 -4.56 -24.08
CA ARG A 175 8.33 -3.35 -23.66
C ARG A 175 8.64 -2.94 -22.23
N LEU A 176 8.77 -3.91 -21.32
CA LEU A 176 9.27 -3.66 -19.96
C LEU A 176 10.69 -3.05 -19.99
N GLU A 177 11.57 -3.55 -20.86
CA GLU A 177 12.91 -2.96 -21.05
C GLU A 177 12.81 -1.53 -21.61
N ASN A 178 11.94 -1.27 -22.59
CA ASN A 178 11.75 0.07 -23.14
C ASN A 178 11.20 1.09 -22.12
N LEU A 179 10.35 0.63 -21.19
CA LEU A 179 9.81 1.46 -20.09
C LEU A 179 10.77 1.60 -18.91
N THR A 180 11.91 0.90 -18.94
CA THR A 180 12.96 1.06 -17.94
C THR A 180 13.57 2.44 -18.10
N ASN A 181 13.80 3.10 -16.97
CA ASN A 181 14.23 4.50 -16.84
C ASN A 181 13.14 5.56 -17.04
N SER A 182 11.94 5.26 -17.55
CA SER A 182 10.82 6.22 -17.55
C SER A 182 9.88 5.99 -16.37
N TYR A 183 9.19 4.84 -16.35
CA TYR A 183 8.27 4.44 -15.28
C TYR A 183 8.87 3.34 -14.40
N LEU A 184 9.79 2.54 -14.94
CA LEU A 184 10.28 1.33 -14.31
C LEU A 184 11.75 1.45 -13.94
N LYS A 185 12.11 0.74 -12.86
CA LYS A 185 13.48 0.33 -12.57
C LYS A 185 13.59 -1.18 -12.74
N LYS A 186 14.74 -1.63 -13.25
CA LYS A 186 15.10 -3.04 -13.31
C LYS A 186 16.20 -3.32 -12.30
N GLU A 187 15.91 -4.19 -11.34
CA GLU A 187 16.88 -4.71 -10.38
C GLU A 187 17.00 -6.22 -10.60
N GLU A 188 18.17 -6.67 -11.05
CA GLU A 188 18.43 -8.06 -11.46
C GLU A 188 17.44 -8.58 -12.51
N SER A 189 16.42 -9.33 -12.06
CA SER A 189 15.39 -9.99 -12.87
C SER A 189 13.98 -9.49 -12.55
N ILE A 190 13.86 -8.36 -11.87
CA ILE A 190 12.58 -7.79 -11.43
C ILE A 190 12.41 -6.38 -12.03
N TYR A 191 11.32 -6.20 -12.77
CA TYR A 191 10.85 -4.89 -13.21
C TYR A 191 9.90 -4.37 -12.14
N SER A 192 10.16 -3.17 -11.64
CA SER A 192 9.31 -2.54 -10.64
C SER A 192 9.07 -1.08 -10.98
N ILE A 193 7.92 -0.56 -10.57
CA ILE A 193 7.64 0.87 -10.74
C ILE A 193 8.65 1.66 -9.91
N PHE A 194 9.08 2.81 -10.44
CA PHE A 194 10.20 3.54 -9.86
C PHE A 194 9.88 4.12 -8.47
N HIS A 195 8.60 4.39 -8.19
CA HIS A 195 8.18 5.07 -6.97
C HIS A 195 6.69 4.86 -6.61
N ASP A 196 6.39 4.79 -5.31
CA ASP A 196 5.04 4.55 -4.76
C ASP A 196 4.00 5.59 -5.21
N LYS A 197 4.38 6.87 -5.29
CA LYS A 197 3.48 7.93 -5.81
C LYS A 197 3.15 7.75 -7.30
N ILE A 198 4.10 7.33 -8.15
CA ILE A 198 3.80 7.01 -9.56
C ILE A 198 2.87 5.80 -9.63
N PHE A 199 3.13 4.78 -8.81
CA PHE A 199 2.24 3.63 -8.69
C PHE A 199 0.81 4.05 -8.28
N SER A 200 0.68 4.95 -7.30
CA SER A 200 -0.63 5.47 -6.86
C SER A 200 -1.35 6.22 -7.98
N ILE A 201 -0.63 7.01 -8.78
CA ILE A 201 -1.20 7.69 -9.96
C ILE A 201 -1.69 6.66 -10.98
N LEU A 202 -0.88 5.66 -11.30
CA LEU A 202 -1.26 4.58 -12.22
C LEU A 202 -2.49 3.84 -11.72
N VAL A 203 -2.52 3.42 -10.45
CA VAL A 203 -3.69 2.76 -9.83
C VAL A 203 -4.94 3.61 -10.00
N SER A 204 -4.89 4.91 -9.65
CA SER A 204 -6.04 5.80 -9.79
C SER A 204 -6.50 5.95 -11.24
N PHE A 205 -5.56 6.08 -12.18
CA PHE A 205 -5.84 6.22 -13.60
C PHE A 205 -6.49 4.95 -14.17
N TYR A 206 -5.89 3.78 -13.97
CA TYR A 206 -6.49 2.53 -14.44
C TYR A 206 -7.81 2.20 -13.73
N GLY A 207 -8.00 2.62 -12.48
CA GLY A 207 -9.30 2.50 -11.82
C GLY A 207 -10.39 3.39 -12.41
N GLU A 208 -10.04 4.51 -13.05
CA GLU A 208 -10.99 5.37 -13.79
C GLU A 208 -11.35 4.77 -15.16
N HIS A 209 -10.40 4.12 -15.84
CA HIS A 209 -10.58 3.61 -17.20
C HIS A 209 -10.97 2.12 -17.29
N MET A 210 -10.60 1.30 -16.30
CA MET A 210 -10.76 -0.16 -16.27
C MET A 210 -11.24 -0.63 -14.88
N PHE A 211 -12.23 0.06 -14.31
CA PHE A 211 -12.67 -0.14 -12.92
C PHE A 211 -12.94 -1.61 -12.58
N ASP A 212 -13.77 -2.29 -13.37
CA ASP A 212 -14.18 -3.67 -13.08
C ASP A 212 -13.01 -4.65 -13.14
N LEU A 213 -12.12 -4.48 -14.12
CA LEU A 213 -10.91 -5.28 -14.28
C LEU A 213 -9.95 -5.10 -13.10
N ILE A 214 -9.65 -3.84 -12.75
CA ILE A 214 -8.74 -3.53 -11.63
C ILE A 214 -9.36 -4.03 -10.32
N LEU A 215 -10.65 -3.82 -10.10
CA LEU A 215 -11.33 -4.32 -8.89
C LEU A 215 -11.21 -5.85 -8.79
N LYS A 216 -11.44 -6.56 -9.89
CA LYS A 216 -11.46 -8.03 -9.94
C LYS A 216 -10.06 -8.66 -9.80
N LEU A 217 -9.07 -8.14 -10.52
CA LEU A 217 -7.77 -8.81 -10.68
C LEU A 217 -6.68 -8.28 -9.76
N SER A 218 -6.79 -7.05 -9.27
CA SER A 218 -5.70 -6.44 -8.50
C SER A 218 -5.48 -7.10 -7.14
N HIS A 219 -4.24 -7.00 -6.68
CA HIS A 219 -3.84 -7.46 -5.35
C HIS A 219 -4.64 -6.76 -4.24
N THR A 220 -4.89 -7.47 -3.14
CA THR A 220 -5.73 -6.98 -2.03
C THR A 220 -5.21 -5.68 -1.39
N ASP A 221 -3.90 -5.43 -1.45
CA ASP A 221 -3.31 -4.16 -0.98
C ASP A 221 -3.85 -2.96 -1.76
N ILE A 222 -4.07 -3.10 -3.08
CA ILE A 222 -4.62 -2.04 -3.90
C ILE A 222 -6.06 -1.75 -3.49
N ILE A 223 -6.85 -2.80 -3.27
CA ILE A 223 -8.24 -2.69 -2.77
C ILE A 223 -8.28 -2.02 -1.39
N ARG A 224 -7.31 -2.33 -0.52
CA ARG A 224 -7.18 -1.79 0.84
C ARG A 224 -6.86 -0.30 0.86
N ASP A 225 -5.88 0.10 0.05
CA ASP A 225 -5.21 1.40 0.19
C ASP A 225 -5.73 2.46 -0.80
N HIS A 226 -6.17 2.05 -1.99
CA HIS A 226 -6.46 2.98 -3.07
C HIS A 226 -7.95 3.14 -3.41
N TYR A 227 -8.88 2.41 -2.80
CA TYR A 227 -10.31 2.53 -3.11
C TYR A 227 -11.05 3.43 -2.12
N GLN A 228 -11.97 4.26 -2.61
CA GLN A 228 -12.85 5.11 -1.81
C GLN A 228 -14.23 5.35 -2.42
N PHE A 229 -15.29 5.27 -1.62
CA PHE A 229 -16.64 5.52 -2.11
C PHE A 229 -16.95 6.99 -2.30
N ASN A 230 -17.70 7.30 -3.35
CA ASN A 230 -18.12 8.67 -3.68
C ASN A 230 -18.93 9.37 -2.59
N SER A 231 -19.59 8.62 -1.71
CA SER A 231 -20.36 9.16 -0.59
C SER A 231 -19.50 9.66 0.58
N LEU A 232 -18.21 9.32 0.60
CA LEU A 232 -17.26 9.64 1.65
C LEU A 232 -16.37 10.81 1.20
N ASN A 233 -16.86 12.04 1.36
CA ASN A 233 -16.14 13.28 1.01
C ASN A 233 -15.00 13.62 2.01
N GLU A 234 -14.18 12.63 2.37
CA GLU A 234 -13.23 12.77 3.49
C GLU A 234 -11.76 12.87 3.06
N THR A 235 -11.46 12.84 1.76
CA THR A 235 -10.06 12.94 1.28
C THR A 235 -9.93 13.77 0.00
N GLU A 236 -8.92 14.64 -0.02
CA GLU A 236 -8.42 15.33 -1.22
C GLU A 236 -7.25 14.56 -1.86
N ASP A 237 -7.16 13.23 -1.69
CA ASP A 237 -6.07 12.48 -2.31
C ASP A 237 -6.38 12.24 -3.79
N ASP A 238 -5.63 12.92 -4.66
CA ASP A 238 -5.77 12.83 -6.11
C ASP A 238 -5.45 11.44 -6.69
N CYS A 239 -4.96 10.50 -5.87
CA CYS A 239 -4.52 9.16 -6.28
C CYS A 239 -5.36 8.01 -5.69
N ILE A 240 -6.67 8.21 -5.60
CA ILE A 240 -7.65 7.18 -5.19
C ILE A 240 -8.56 6.78 -6.37
N ILE A 241 -8.99 5.52 -6.35
CA ILE A 241 -10.05 4.98 -7.20
C ILE A 241 -11.38 5.26 -6.52
N LYS A 242 -12.19 6.08 -7.19
CA LYS A 242 -13.53 6.43 -6.75
C LYS A 242 -14.52 5.33 -7.10
N VAL A 243 -15.13 4.71 -6.08
CA VAL A 243 -16.10 3.64 -6.23
C VAL A 243 -17.50 4.24 -6.44
N PRO A 244 -18.13 3.99 -7.60
CA PRO A 244 -19.54 4.33 -7.82
C PRO A 244 -20.44 3.62 -6.80
N VAL A 245 -21.53 4.26 -6.40
CA VAL A 245 -22.46 3.69 -5.40
C VAL A 245 -23.08 2.40 -5.94
N GLU A 246 -23.30 2.33 -7.24
CA GLU A 246 -23.85 1.19 -7.97
C GLU A 246 -22.92 -0.04 -7.89
N SER A 247 -21.62 0.19 -7.73
CA SER A 247 -20.60 -0.86 -7.66
C SER A 247 -20.31 -1.35 -6.23
N GLU A 248 -21.04 -0.86 -5.22
CA GLU A 248 -20.85 -1.25 -3.81
C GLU A 248 -20.91 -2.77 -3.63
N LYS A 249 -21.90 -3.42 -4.24
CA LYS A 249 -22.07 -4.87 -4.12
C LYS A 249 -20.88 -5.62 -4.72
N CYS A 250 -20.40 -5.22 -5.91
CA CYS A 250 -19.23 -5.84 -6.55
C CYS A 250 -17.97 -5.68 -5.69
N TYR A 251 -17.80 -4.52 -5.06
CA TYR A 251 -16.70 -4.27 -4.15
C TYR A 251 -16.78 -5.15 -2.90
N PHE A 252 -17.97 -5.32 -2.31
CA PHE A 252 -18.17 -6.24 -1.18
C PHE A 252 -17.92 -7.70 -1.56
N GLU A 253 -18.36 -8.16 -2.74
CA GLU A 253 -18.03 -9.50 -3.23
C GLU A 253 -16.51 -9.67 -3.36
N ARG A 254 -15.80 -8.66 -3.87
CA ARG A 254 -14.34 -8.68 -3.98
C ARG A 254 -13.65 -8.82 -2.61
N LEU A 255 -14.08 -8.04 -1.62
CA LEU A 255 -13.55 -8.12 -0.25
C LEU A 255 -13.87 -9.49 0.40
N TYR A 256 -15.06 -10.02 0.16
CA TYR A 256 -15.44 -11.34 0.64
C TYR A 256 -14.60 -12.46 -0.01
N ASP A 257 -14.30 -12.35 -1.30
CA ASP A 257 -13.34 -13.24 -1.97
C ASP A 257 -11.94 -13.16 -1.36
N ASP A 258 -11.48 -11.97 -0.98
CA ASP A 258 -10.21 -11.80 -0.26
C ASP A 258 -10.22 -12.49 1.11
N ILE A 259 -11.33 -12.44 1.84
CA ILE A 259 -11.47 -13.19 3.11
C ILE A 259 -11.31 -14.70 2.83
N LYS A 260 -11.99 -15.24 1.82
CA LYS A 260 -11.90 -16.67 1.46
C LYS A 260 -10.48 -17.09 1.04
N ARG A 261 -9.73 -16.19 0.40
CA ARG A 261 -8.32 -16.40 0.02
C ARG A 261 -7.34 -16.26 1.18
N GLY A 262 -7.80 -15.88 2.38
CA GLY A 262 -6.98 -15.73 3.58
C GLY A 262 -6.44 -14.32 3.82
N PHE A 263 -6.85 -13.32 3.04
CA PHE A 263 -6.42 -11.92 3.17
C PHE A 263 -7.31 -11.10 4.12
N ILE A 264 -7.90 -11.76 5.12
CA ILE A 264 -8.81 -11.16 6.09
C ILE A 264 -8.23 -9.92 6.80
N LEU A 265 -6.93 -9.92 7.09
CA LEU A 265 -6.24 -8.76 7.69
C LEU A 265 -6.23 -7.57 6.73
N ASN A 266 -5.95 -7.78 5.45
CA ASN A 266 -5.93 -6.72 4.45
C ASN A 266 -7.34 -6.17 4.24
N VAL A 267 -8.35 -7.05 4.18
CA VAL A 267 -9.76 -6.66 4.07
C VAL A 267 -10.15 -5.76 5.23
N PHE A 268 -9.88 -6.15 6.47
CA PHE A 268 -10.36 -5.34 7.61
C PHE A 268 -9.46 -4.16 7.99
N ARG A 269 -8.23 -4.11 7.48
CA ARG A 269 -7.40 -2.90 7.48
C ARG A 269 -7.77 -1.90 6.38
N ASN A 270 -8.75 -2.23 5.55
CA ASN A 270 -9.25 -1.35 4.52
C ASN A 270 -9.68 -0.01 5.12
N ARG A 271 -9.25 1.08 4.48
CA ARG A 271 -9.53 2.44 4.93
C ARG A 271 -11.03 2.72 5.01
N GLN A 272 -11.81 2.17 4.10
CA GLN A 272 -13.26 2.38 4.03
C GLN A 272 -13.99 1.71 5.19
N LEU A 273 -13.50 0.56 5.66
CA LEU A 273 -14.10 -0.15 6.81
C LEU A 273 -13.81 0.52 8.16
N GLN A 274 -13.03 1.61 8.18
CA GLN A 274 -12.92 2.48 9.35
C GLN A 274 -14.17 3.36 9.53
N PHE A 275 -14.95 3.60 8.47
CA PHE A 275 -16.20 4.34 8.55
C PHE A 275 -17.32 3.45 9.08
N LYS A 276 -17.93 3.84 10.21
CA LYS A 276 -18.97 3.03 10.88
C LYS A 276 -20.17 2.70 10.00
N SER A 277 -20.58 3.63 9.13
CA SER A 277 -21.68 3.41 8.17
C SER A 277 -21.35 2.27 7.22
N TYR A 278 -20.18 2.35 6.57
CA TYR A 278 -19.71 1.37 5.60
C TYR A 278 -19.39 0.02 6.23
N GLN A 279 -18.72 0.05 7.40
CA GLN A 279 -18.47 -1.13 8.22
C GLN A 279 -19.79 -1.87 8.54
N GLY A 280 -20.83 -1.14 8.93
CA GLY A 280 -22.14 -1.72 9.21
C GLY A 280 -22.77 -2.41 8.01
N SER A 281 -22.70 -1.79 6.83
CA SER A 281 -23.19 -2.39 5.58
C SER A 281 -22.41 -3.65 5.20
N PHE A 282 -21.08 -3.62 5.29
CA PHE A 282 -20.26 -4.79 4.98
C PHE A 282 -20.50 -5.96 5.94
N ILE A 283 -20.66 -5.69 7.24
CA ILE A 283 -20.99 -6.74 8.21
C ILE A 283 -22.32 -7.40 7.88
N LYS A 284 -23.36 -6.61 7.56
CA LYS A 284 -24.66 -7.17 7.14
C LYS A 284 -24.52 -8.03 5.88
N PHE A 285 -23.75 -7.55 4.90
CA PHE A 285 -23.44 -8.33 3.70
C PHE A 285 -22.75 -9.66 4.03
N LEU A 286 -21.80 -9.68 4.97
CA LEU A 286 -21.17 -10.92 5.42
C LEU A 286 -22.14 -11.84 6.15
N GLU A 287 -23.02 -11.32 6.99
CA GLU A 287 -24.03 -12.09 7.72
C GLU A 287 -25.01 -12.83 6.79
N GLU A 288 -25.25 -12.30 5.59
CA GLU A 288 -26.05 -12.95 4.53
C GLU A 288 -25.33 -14.14 3.88
N LYS A 289 -24.00 -14.26 4.01
CA LYS A 289 -23.20 -15.34 3.40
C LYS A 289 -23.13 -16.55 4.32
N THR A 290 -23.83 -17.63 3.96
CA THR A 290 -23.97 -18.82 4.82
C THR A 290 -22.67 -19.57 5.11
N ASP A 291 -21.64 -19.41 4.29
CA ASP A 291 -20.35 -20.10 4.39
C ASP A 291 -19.24 -19.25 5.03
N ILE A 292 -19.49 -17.96 5.32
CA ILE A 292 -18.47 -17.07 5.93
C ILE A 292 -18.03 -17.60 7.29
N TYR A 293 -18.98 -18.09 8.10
CA TYR A 293 -18.71 -18.63 9.43
C TYR A 293 -17.76 -19.84 9.38
N ARG A 294 -17.83 -20.66 8.32
CA ARG A 294 -16.92 -21.79 8.14
C ARG A 294 -15.48 -21.31 7.93
N HIS A 295 -15.29 -20.30 7.09
CA HIS A 295 -13.99 -19.71 6.82
C HIS A 295 -13.43 -18.98 8.05
N ILE A 296 -14.27 -18.23 8.75
CA ILE A 296 -13.86 -17.52 9.96
C ILE A 296 -13.50 -18.48 11.10
N LYS A 297 -14.27 -19.56 11.26
CA LYS A 297 -13.98 -20.60 12.26
C LYS A 297 -12.70 -21.38 11.97
N SER A 298 -12.32 -21.58 10.70
CA SER A 298 -11.03 -22.23 10.41
C SER A 298 -9.86 -21.37 10.87
N LEU A 299 -10.00 -20.04 10.82
CA LEU A 299 -8.99 -19.08 11.27
C LEU A 299 -8.90 -18.99 12.80
N SER A 300 -10.00 -19.21 13.52
CA SER A 300 -10.08 -19.04 14.98
C SER A 300 -9.17 -19.97 15.79
N ASN A 301 -8.73 -21.07 15.17
CA ASN A 301 -7.94 -22.12 15.82
C ASN A 301 -6.47 -22.12 15.38
N THR A 302 -6.02 -21.06 14.70
CA THR A 302 -4.66 -20.95 14.21
C THR A 302 -3.86 -19.95 15.03
N VAL A 303 -2.56 -20.24 15.19
CA VAL A 303 -1.56 -19.28 15.73
C VAL A 303 -1.54 -17.99 14.90
N ASN A 304 -1.91 -18.07 13.61
CA ASN A 304 -2.00 -16.94 12.69
C ASN A 304 -3.38 -16.26 12.71
N SER A 305 -4.15 -16.40 13.81
CA SER A 305 -5.46 -15.78 13.91
C SER A 305 -5.37 -14.26 13.76
N PRO A 306 -6.22 -13.64 12.92
CA PRO A 306 -6.20 -12.19 12.69
C PRO A 306 -6.33 -11.36 13.97
N LEU A 307 -7.04 -11.88 14.98
CA LEU A 307 -7.23 -11.20 16.26
C LEU A 307 -5.92 -10.91 16.99
N LEU A 308 -4.91 -11.79 16.87
CA LEU A 308 -3.62 -11.62 17.53
C LEU A 308 -2.89 -10.40 16.95
N THR A 309 -2.74 -10.34 15.62
CA THR A 309 -2.08 -9.23 14.92
C THR A 309 -2.81 -7.91 15.13
N LEU A 310 -4.14 -7.91 15.08
CA LEU A 310 -4.94 -6.69 15.26
C LEU A 310 -4.89 -6.17 16.70
N ALA A 311 -4.82 -7.05 17.69
CA ALA A 311 -4.69 -6.65 19.09
C ALA A 311 -3.32 -6.06 19.40
N ASP A 312 -2.26 -6.65 18.84
CA ASP A 312 -0.90 -6.12 18.88
C ASP A 312 -0.83 -4.72 18.23
N GLN A 313 -1.57 -4.48 17.14
CA GLN A 313 -1.58 -3.23 16.40
C GLN A 313 -2.63 -2.20 16.85
N GLY A 314 -3.55 -2.55 17.76
CA GLY A 314 -4.50 -1.59 18.34
C GLY A 314 -5.82 -1.39 17.58
N TYR A 315 -6.19 -2.25 16.63
CA TYR A 315 -7.38 -2.08 15.79
C TYR A 315 -8.68 -2.53 16.49
N ALA A 316 -9.12 -1.77 17.50
CA ALA A 316 -10.26 -2.11 18.36
C ALA A 316 -11.60 -2.27 17.60
N ASP A 317 -11.91 -1.39 16.65
CA ASP A 317 -13.14 -1.45 15.87
C ASP A 317 -13.19 -2.68 14.95
N VAL A 318 -12.04 -3.05 14.37
CA VAL A 318 -11.91 -4.26 13.56
C VAL A 318 -12.07 -5.51 14.40
N ILE A 319 -11.44 -5.56 15.57
CA ILE A 319 -11.58 -6.67 16.52
C ILE A 319 -13.04 -6.85 16.90
N LYS A 320 -13.74 -5.76 17.23
CA LYS A 320 -15.17 -5.81 17.57
C LYS A 320 -16.01 -6.43 16.45
N MET A 321 -15.70 -6.12 15.20
CA MET A 321 -16.35 -6.71 14.02
C MET A 321 -16.03 -8.21 13.89
N LEU A 322 -14.77 -8.60 14.02
CA LEU A 322 -14.34 -10.00 13.96
C LEU A 322 -14.99 -10.86 15.06
N LEU A 323 -15.12 -10.31 16.27
CA LEU A 323 -15.79 -11.01 17.38
C LEU A 323 -17.27 -11.27 17.10
N LYS A 324 -17.99 -10.33 16.44
CA LYS A 324 -19.38 -10.56 15.99
C LYS A 324 -19.49 -11.71 15.00
N LEU A 325 -18.46 -11.92 14.18
CA LEU A 325 -18.40 -13.01 13.22
C LEU A 325 -17.96 -14.35 13.86
N GLY A 326 -17.74 -14.39 15.17
CA GLY A 326 -17.50 -15.61 15.92
C GLY A 326 -16.03 -16.04 16.01
N LEU A 327 -15.07 -15.13 15.78
CA LEU A 327 -13.66 -15.46 16.03
C LEU A 327 -13.43 -15.73 17.54
N ASN A 328 -12.61 -16.74 17.82
CA ASN A 328 -12.25 -17.11 19.18
C ASN A 328 -11.43 -16.00 19.85
N ILE A 329 -12.04 -15.32 20.82
CA ILE A 329 -11.43 -14.21 21.58
C ILE A 329 -10.21 -14.65 22.41
N ASN A 330 -10.12 -15.93 22.75
CA ASN A 330 -9.06 -16.51 23.58
C ASN A 330 -8.07 -17.34 22.76
N VAL A 331 -7.95 -17.07 21.45
CA VAL A 331 -6.91 -17.68 20.62
C VAL A 331 -5.52 -17.42 21.21
N ARG A 332 -4.59 -18.35 21.01
CA ARG A 332 -3.23 -18.26 21.55
C ARG A 332 -2.22 -18.39 20.43
N ASP A 333 -1.17 -17.57 20.48
CA ASP A 333 -0.01 -17.74 19.61
C ASP A 333 0.94 -18.83 20.14
N GLU A 334 2.08 -19.02 19.47
CA GLU A 334 3.12 -20.00 19.85
C GLU A 334 3.70 -19.76 21.25
N SER A 335 3.73 -18.51 21.71
CA SER A 335 4.16 -18.14 23.05
C SER A 335 3.03 -18.25 24.08
N GLY A 336 1.85 -18.73 23.68
CA GLY A 336 0.68 -18.86 24.55
C GLY A 336 -0.04 -17.54 24.81
N ARG A 337 0.33 -16.46 24.14
CA ARG A 337 -0.21 -15.11 24.37
C ARG A 337 -1.59 -14.98 23.72
N THR A 338 -2.53 -14.37 24.45
CA THR A 338 -3.87 -14.06 23.94
C THR A 338 -3.93 -12.67 23.30
N PRO A 339 -4.97 -12.36 22.51
CA PRO A 339 -5.21 -11.00 22.04
C PRO A 339 -5.24 -9.97 23.18
N LEU A 340 -5.87 -10.30 24.32
CA LEU A 340 -5.85 -9.42 25.50
C LEU A 340 -4.41 -9.20 26.00
N TRP A 341 -3.63 -10.26 26.16
CA TRP A 341 -2.23 -10.17 26.59
C TRP A 341 -1.42 -9.23 25.68
N LEU A 342 -1.55 -9.39 24.36
CA LEU A 342 -0.85 -8.56 23.37
C LEU A 342 -1.27 -7.09 23.48
N SER A 343 -2.57 -6.83 23.64
CA SER A 343 -3.08 -5.46 23.80
C SER A 343 -2.60 -4.80 25.09
N CYS A 344 -2.46 -5.55 26.18
CA CYS A 344 -1.90 -5.08 27.45
C CYS A 344 -0.43 -4.70 27.29
N MET A 345 0.39 -5.56 26.67
CA MET A 345 1.81 -5.30 26.39
C MET A 345 2.02 -4.01 25.58
N LYS A 346 1.08 -3.69 24.69
CA LYS A 346 1.17 -2.51 23.81
C LYS A 346 0.52 -1.26 24.39
N GLY A 347 -0.15 -1.35 25.53
CA GLY A 347 -0.91 -0.24 26.11
C GLY A 347 -2.16 0.14 25.28
N ASN A 348 -2.68 -0.78 24.47
CA ASN A 348 -3.81 -0.52 23.57
C ASN A 348 -5.15 -0.56 24.34
N GLU A 349 -5.44 0.48 25.13
CA GLU A 349 -6.62 0.55 26.01
C GLU A 349 -7.95 0.30 25.28
N ALA A 350 -8.10 0.84 24.06
CA ALA A 350 -9.31 0.63 23.26
C ALA A 350 -9.55 -0.86 22.95
N VAL A 351 -8.50 -1.61 22.65
CA VAL A 351 -8.58 -3.06 22.41
C VAL A 351 -8.89 -3.80 23.70
N VAL A 352 -8.20 -3.48 24.80
CA VAL A 352 -8.46 -4.06 26.12
C VAL A 352 -9.94 -3.92 26.50
N ASN A 353 -10.49 -2.71 26.33
CA ASN A 353 -11.89 -2.42 26.60
C ASN A 353 -12.85 -3.24 25.72
N VAL A 354 -12.53 -3.43 24.43
CA VAL A 354 -13.33 -4.29 23.55
C VAL A 354 -13.26 -5.75 23.99
N MET A 355 -12.08 -6.26 24.32
CA MET A 355 -11.90 -7.66 24.74
C MET A 355 -12.66 -7.98 26.03
N LEU A 356 -12.51 -7.13 27.06
CA LEU A 356 -13.17 -7.32 28.36
C LEU A 356 -14.69 -7.25 28.26
N ARG A 357 -15.23 -6.38 27.40
CA ARG A 357 -16.67 -6.28 27.14
C ARG A 357 -17.26 -7.49 26.39
N ASN A 358 -16.42 -8.34 25.82
CA ASN A 358 -16.82 -9.56 25.11
C ASN A 358 -16.37 -10.82 25.86
N ASP A 359 -16.27 -10.73 27.20
CA ASP A 359 -16.02 -11.87 28.11
C ASP A 359 -14.75 -12.69 27.78
N CYS A 360 -13.67 -12.01 27.37
CA CYS A 360 -12.38 -12.67 27.19
C CYS A 360 -11.85 -13.25 28.51
N GLY A 361 -11.03 -14.29 28.42
CA GLY A 361 -10.32 -14.87 29.56
C GLY A 361 -9.23 -13.93 30.06
N ALA A 362 -9.59 -13.02 30.97
CA ALA A 362 -8.71 -11.96 31.44
C ALA A 362 -7.44 -12.45 32.17
N ASN A 363 -7.47 -13.68 32.67
CA ASN A 363 -6.39 -14.29 33.45
C ASN A 363 -5.59 -15.34 32.66
N ILE A 364 -5.80 -15.48 31.34
CA ILE A 364 -5.04 -16.44 30.53
C ILE A 364 -3.60 -15.97 30.39
N CYS A 365 -2.66 -16.70 30.98
CA CYS A 365 -1.23 -16.41 30.90
C CYS A 365 -0.60 -16.91 29.59
N ASP A 366 0.53 -16.30 29.25
CA ASP A 366 1.47 -16.85 28.27
C ASP A 366 2.18 -18.11 28.80
N ASN A 367 3.10 -18.67 28.01
CA ASN A 367 3.86 -19.88 28.38
C ASN A 367 4.87 -19.64 29.51
N GLU A 368 5.17 -18.38 29.85
CA GLU A 368 6.05 -17.99 30.97
C GLU A 368 5.25 -17.68 32.24
N ASN A 369 3.94 -17.98 32.25
CA ASN A 369 3.00 -17.67 33.32
C ASN A 369 2.79 -16.16 33.58
N SER A 370 3.15 -15.30 32.62
CA SER A 370 2.88 -13.88 32.68
C SER A 370 1.41 -13.61 32.29
N SER A 371 0.64 -13.02 33.22
CA SER A 371 -0.75 -12.64 32.97
C SER A 371 -0.84 -11.32 32.19
N PRO A 372 -1.98 -11.04 31.53
CA PRO A 372 -2.20 -9.73 30.90
C PRO A 372 -2.04 -8.57 31.88
N LEU A 373 -2.47 -8.74 33.13
CA LEU A 373 -2.31 -7.74 34.19
C LEU A 373 -0.85 -7.53 34.58
N TYR A 374 -0.08 -8.62 34.71
CA TYR A 374 1.35 -8.52 35.03
C TYR A 374 2.10 -7.72 33.96
N ILE A 375 1.85 -8.04 32.68
CA ILE A 375 2.52 -7.36 31.56
C ILE A 375 2.05 -5.92 31.38
N ALA A 376 0.80 -5.59 31.71
CA ALA A 376 0.34 -4.20 31.73
C ALA A 376 1.04 -3.35 32.82
N ALA A 377 1.57 -3.99 33.86
CA ALA A 377 2.26 -3.33 34.96
C ALA A 377 3.79 -3.24 34.77
N CYS A 378 4.35 -3.96 33.80
CA CYS A 378 5.75 -3.89 33.37
C CYS A 378 5.96 -2.74 32.39
#